data_AF-A0A9W5X025-F1
#
_entry.id   AF-A0A9W5X025-F1
#
_cell.length_a   1.000
_cell.length_b   1.000
_cell.length_c   1.000
_cell.angle_alpha   90.00
_cell.angle_beta   90.00
_cell.angle_gamma   90.00
#
_symmetry.space_group_name_H-M   'P 1'
#
loop_
_entity.id
_entity.type
_entity.pdbx_description
1 polymer ?
#
loop_
_entity_poly.entity_id
_entity_poly.type
_entity_poly.pdbx_seq_one_letter_code
_entity_poly.pdbx_strand_id
1 'polypeptide(L)'
;MTTPAATLPSRVAAAAARDLERRRNESSDLQTVKWLAWELLYATESCRTFALWAVGLMYSAAGDRHVVALTHHGAGYVPAGIVVPKGVRMLWSDQAIGEGFRSRWIGNLDPAATLIAFAEVKAAEPAGWRLAAAATTWSDVTALMTAAQRWGTEWATCSGMSMPASIGKRDAIANANTPHRLEREYPDLFERVAQLRARGLTQRAAKLVTEAIVSDARLAIVADGGPRIPPNFDSVWPAAADGRVDASDRARFAEAVQQQWFSIGMVQPGWEDERTDTVCAEYRGQWLICRALEVVLGWIADDNCGAMQADLPLEDMIYAAAHAYLDSRGTGWITAIFDAAGGSS
;
A
#
# COMPACT_ATOMS: atom_id res chain seq x y z
N MET A 1 -0.58 -54.66 -13.14
CA MET A 1 -0.79 -53.76 -11.99
C MET A 1 -1.37 -52.46 -12.52
N THR A 2 -2.66 -52.24 -12.31
CA THR A 2 -3.39 -51.03 -12.70
C THR A 2 -3.34 -50.04 -11.55
N THR A 3 -2.78 -48.85 -11.79
CA THR A 3 -2.76 -47.74 -10.82
C THR A 3 -4.20 -47.26 -10.60
N PRO A 4 -4.68 -47.10 -9.35
CA PRO A 4 -6.02 -46.58 -9.11
C PRO A 4 -6.06 -45.10 -9.51
N ALA A 5 -7.03 -44.74 -10.35
CA ALA A 5 -7.35 -43.36 -10.66
C ALA A 5 -7.84 -42.68 -9.37
N ALA A 6 -7.14 -41.64 -8.93
CA ALA A 6 -7.54 -40.85 -7.78
C ALA A 6 -8.84 -40.10 -8.10
N THR A 7 -9.97 -40.62 -7.64
CA THR A 7 -11.26 -39.92 -7.66
C THR A 7 -11.26 -38.85 -6.57
N LEU A 8 -11.29 -37.58 -6.98
CA LEU A 8 -11.55 -36.46 -6.08
C LEU A 8 -12.85 -36.74 -5.30
N PRO A 9 -12.89 -36.52 -3.97
CA PRO A 9 -14.12 -36.67 -3.19
C PRO A 9 -15.26 -35.90 -3.85
N SER A 10 -16.44 -36.51 -3.97
CA SER A 10 -17.58 -35.98 -4.75
C SER A 10 -17.97 -34.54 -4.39
N ARG A 11 -17.76 -34.13 -3.14
CA ARG A 11 -17.99 -32.75 -2.67
C ARG A 11 -16.96 -31.75 -3.20
N VAL A 12 -15.70 -32.14 -3.32
CA VAL A 12 -14.62 -31.32 -3.91
C VAL A 12 -14.83 -31.20 -5.42
N ALA A 13 -15.21 -32.29 -6.08
CA ALA A 13 -15.54 -32.29 -7.50
C ALA A 13 -16.78 -31.41 -7.80
N ALA A 14 -17.82 -31.48 -6.98
CA ALA A 14 -19.01 -30.64 -7.11
C ALA A 14 -18.74 -29.15 -6.82
N ALA A 15 -17.90 -28.84 -5.82
CA ALA A 15 -17.47 -27.47 -5.56
C ALA A 15 -16.62 -26.91 -6.71
N ALA A 16 -15.70 -27.71 -7.27
CA ALA A 16 -14.90 -27.34 -8.42
C ALA A 16 -15.76 -27.15 -9.69
N ALA A 17 -16.77 -28.00 -9.92
CA ALA A 17 -17.71 -27.85 -11.03
C ALA A 17 -18.55 -26.58 -10.90
N ARG A 18 -19.04 -26.26 -9.70
CA ARG A 18 -19.77 -25.00 -9.43
C ARG A 18 -18.89 -23.76 -9.60
N ASP A 19 -17.63 -23.81 -9.15
CA ASP A 19 -16.69 -22.70 -9.36
C ASP A 19 -16.35 -22.54 -10.85
N LEU A 20 -16.24 -23.64 -11.60
CA LEU A 20 -16.03 -23.61 -13.05
C LEU A 20 -17.24 -23.03 -13.79
N GLU A 21 -18.46 -23.43 -13.46
CA GLU A 21 -19.69 -22.86 -14.02
C GLU A 21 -19.86 -21.39 -13.64
N ARG A 22 -19.55 -21.01 -12.40
CA ARG A 22 -19.54 -19.61 -11.97
C ARG A 22 -18.56 -18.79 -12.81
N ARG A 23 -17.31 -19.25 -12.96
CA ARG A 23 -16.30 -18.59 -13.80
C ARG A 23 -16.70 -18.50 -15.27
N ARG A 24 -17.43 -19.49 -15.81
CA ARG A 24 -17.98 -19.42 -17.18
C ARG A 24 -19.04 -18.33 -17.36
N ASN A 25 -19.71 -17.95 -16.28
CA ASN A 25 -20.76 -16.92 -16.27
C ASN A 25 -20.25 -15.53 -15.83
N GLU A 26 -19.02 -15.43 -15.31
CA GLU A 26 -18.38 -14.16 -14.97
C GLU A 26 -17.84 -13.48 -16.23
N SER A 27 -18.01 -12.16 -16.35
CA SER A 27 -17.40 -11.44 -17.48
C SER A 27 -15.87 -11.47 -17.43
N SER A 28 -15.23 -11.23 -18.58
CA SER A 28 -13.77 -11.08 -18.65
C SER A 28 -13.26 -9.95 -17.75
N ASP A 29 -14.08 -8.91 -17.55
CA ASP A 29 -13.74 -7.78 -16.71
C ASP A 29 -13.75 -8.16 -15.23
N LEU A 30 -14.77 -8.89 -14.77
CA LEU A 30 -14.83 -9.40 -13.40
C LEU A 30 -13.68 -10.38 -13.12
N GLN A 31 -13.39 -11.28 -14.07
CA GLN A 31 -12.25 -12.19 -13.96
C GLN A 31 -10.92 -11.44 -13.84
N THR A 32 -10.75 -10.35 -14.59
CA THR A 32 -9.53 -9.52 -14.55
C THR A 32 -9.34 -8.87 -13.18
N VAL A 33 -10.36 -8.20 -12.64
CA VAL A 33 -10.24 -7.50 -11.35
C VAL A 33 -10.10 -8.45 -10.18
N LYS A 34 -10.78 -9.61 -10.20
CA LYS A 34 -10.63 -10.68 -9.19
C LYS A 34 -9.22 -11.22 -9.15
N TRP A 35 -8.67 -11.51 -10.34
CA TRP A 35 -7.32 -12.05 -10.45
C TRP A 35 -6.30 -11.07 -9.87
N LEU A 36 -6.39 -9.79 -10.25
CA LEU A 36 -5.50 -8.76 -9.74
C LEU A 36 -5.65 -8.53 -8.23
N ALA A 37 -6.87 -8.55 -7.69
CA ALA A 37 -7.11 -8.45 -6.25
C ALA A 37 -6.47 -9.62 -5.48
N TRP A 38 -6.52 -10.84 -6.03
CA TRP A 38 -5.82 -11.99 -5.45
C TRP A 38 -4.30 -11.91 -5.56
N GLU A 39 -3.75 -11.42 -6.67
CA GLU A 39 -2.30 -11.18 -6.81
C GLU A 39 -1.80 -10.18 -5.75
N LEU A 40 -2.51 -9.07 -5.56
CA LEU A 40 -2.18 -8.07 -4.54
C LEU A 40 -2.34 -8.61 -3.11
N LEU A 41 -3.37 -9.42 -2.85
CA LEU A 41 -3.54 -10.10 -1.57
C LEU A 41 -2.41 -11.11 -1.30
N TYR A 42 -2.04 -11.92 -2.30
CA TYR A 42 -0.97 -12.89 -2.17
C TYR A 42 0.38 -12.21 -1.92
N ALA A 43 0.67 -11.12 -2.61
CA ALA A 43 1.86 -10.31 -2.37
C ALA A 43 1.87 -9.74 -0.94
N THR A 44 0.72 -9.27 -0.45
CA THR A 44 0.54 -8.79 0.93
C THR A 44 0.87 -9.89 1.95
N GLU A 45 0.29 -11.09 1.78
CA GLU A 45 0.54 -12.23 2.65
C GLU A 45 2.02 -12.70 2.59
N SER A 46 2.60 -12.71 1.38
CA SER A 46 4.00 -13.13 1.15
C SER A 46 5.02 -12.17 1.75
N CYS A 47 4.74 -10.87 1.70
CA CYS A 47 5.56 -9.82 2.32
C CYS A 47 5.30 -9.68 3.83
N ARG A 48 4.40 -10.50 4.42
CA ARG A 48 4.01 -10.44 5.84
C ARG A 48 3.58 -9.05 6.28
N THR A 49 2.92 -8.32 5.40
CA THR A 49 2.37 -6.99 5.68
C THR A 49 0.85 -7.06 5.75
N PHE A 50 0.20 -5.98 6.17
CA PHE A 50 -1.24 -5.88 6.25
C PHE A 50 -1.72 -4.81 5.27
N ALA A 51 -2.47 -5.20 4.24
CA ALA A 51 -3.10 -4.29 3.29
C ALA A 51 -4.38 -4.90 2.73
N LEU A 52 -5.47 -4.14 2.83
CA LEU A 52 -6.70 -4.40 2.10
C LEU A 52 -6.69 -3.65 0.78
N TRP A 53 -7.21 -4.29 -0.25
CA TRP A 53 -7.20 -3.80 -1.62
C TRP A 53 -8.62 -3.72 -2.19
N ALA A 54 -8.81 -2.76 -3.10
CA ALA A 54 -9.88 -2.81 -4.07
C ALA A 54 -9.33 -2.55 -5.47
N VAL A 55 -9.94 -3.20 -6.45
CA VAL A 55 -9.57 -3.14 -7.86
C VAL A 55 -10.83 -2.89 -8.67
N GLY A 56 -10.79 -1.90 -9.56
CA GLY A 56 -11.89 -1.56 -10.47
C GLY A 56 -11.45 -1.60 -11.92
N LEU A 57 -12.40 -1.88 -12.80
CA LEU A 57 -12.23 -1.75 -14.24
C LEU A 57 -13.29 -0.78 -14.76
N MET A 58 -12.83 0.28 -15.41
CA MET A 58 -13.66 1.39 -15.86
C MET A 58 -13.56 1.58 -17.37
N TYR A 59 -14.66 2.03 -17.99
CA TYR A 59 -14.68 2.45 -19.38
C TYR A 59 -15.13 3.90 -19.52
N SER A 60 -14.47 4.66 -20.40
CA SER A 60 -14.99 5.94 -20.86
C SER A 60 -16.14 5.73 -21.85
N ALA A 61 -16.93 6.78 -22.12
CA ALA A 61 -17.94 6.75 -23.17
C ALA A 61 -17.35 6.52 -24.57
N ALA A 62 -16.06 6.83 -24.76
CA ALA A 62 -15.32 6.58 -26.00
C ALA A 62 -14.73 5.16 -26.10
N GLY A 63 -14.85 4.34 -25.03
CA GLY A 63 -14.36 2.97 -24.98
C GLY A 63 -12.95 2.80 -24.41
N ASP A 64 -12.34 3.86 -23.87
CA ASP A 64 -11.04 3.74 -23.18
C ASP A 64 -11.19 2.87 -21.94
N ARG A 65 -10.24 1.97 -21.70
CA ARG A 65 -10.27 1.02 -20.59
C ARG A 65 -9.21 1.35 -19.55
N HIS A 66 -9.62 1.56 -18.30
CA HIS A 66 -8.73 1.75 -17.16
C HIS A 66 -8.90 0.64 -16.12
N VAL A 67 -7.79 0.05 -15.68
CA VAL A 67 -7.74 -0.80 -14.47
C VAL A 67 -7.18 0.06 -13.35
N VAL A 68 -7.92 0.19 -12.26
CA VAL A 68 -7.58 1.02 -11.11
C VAL A 68 -7.44 0.14 -9.87
N ALA A 69 -6.46 0.42 -9.03
CA ALA A 69 -6.29 -0.24 -7.74
C ALA A 69 -6.06 0.78 -6.63
N LEU A 70 -6.39 0.42 -5.40
CA LEU A 70 -5.99 1.15 -4.21
C LEU A 70 -5.79 0.22 -3.03
N THR A 71 -4.98 0.68 -2.08
CA THR A 71 -4.96 0.17 -0.71
C THR A 71 -5.85 1.03 0.18
N HIS A 72 -6.36 0.44 1.27
CA HIS A 72 -7.03 1.19 2.34
C HIS A 72 -6.07 2.10 3.14
N HIS A 73 -4.76 1.92 2.99
CA HIS A 73 -3.75 2.57 3.82
C HIS A 73 -3.40 3.98 3.32
N GLY A 74 -3.50 4.97 4.21
CA GLY A 74 -3.14 6.35 3.94
C GLY A 74 -3.80 6.89 2.68
N ALA A 75 -2.99 7.48 1.80
CA ALA A 75 -3.40 7.91 0.47
C ALA A 75 -2.99 6.89 -0.62
N GLY A 76 -3.26 5.60 -0.39
CA GLY A 76 -2.96 4.53 -1.34
C GLY A 76 -1.57 3.93 -1.23
N TYR A 77 -0.99 3.98 -0.03
CA TYR A 77 0.34 3.46 0.24
C TYR A 77 0.49 2.00 -0.18
N VAL A 78 1.54 1.69 -0.94
CA VAL A 78 1.89 0.32 -1.32
C VAL A 78 3.00 -0.19 -0.38
N PRO A 79 2.74 -1.22 0.45
CA PRO A 79 3.75 -1.79 1.33
C PRO A 79 5.03 -2.27 0.63
N ALA A 80 6.12 -2.32 1.40
CA ALA A 80 7.40 -2.82 0.93
C ALA A 80 7.32 -4.25 0.37
N GLY A 81 8.00 -4.48 -0.75
CA GLY A 81 8.02 -5.77 -1.45
C GLY A 81 6.81 -6.06 -2.33
N ILE A 82 5.73 -5.28 -2.25
CA ILE A 82 4.56 -5.45 -3.12
C ILE A 82 4.77 -4.72 -4.44
N VAL A 83 4.60 -5.46 -5.52
CA VAL A 83 4.71 -4.94 -6.88
C VAL A 83 3.31 -4.81 -7.49
N VAL A 84 2.91 -3.59 -7.83
CA VAL A 84 1.68 -3.38 -8.59
C VAL A 84 1.97 -3.63 -10.08
N PRO A 85 1.17 -4.43 -10.81
CA PRO A 85 1.45 -4.70 -12.23
C PRO A 85 1.43 -3.45 -13.12
N LYS A 86 2.16 -3.54 -14.25
CA LYS A 86 2.14 -2.50 -15.30
C LYS A 86 0.74 -2.38 -15.91
N GLY A 87 0.29 -1.16 -16.19
CA GLY A 87 -1.02 -0.87 -16.76
C GLY A 87 -2.16 -0.74 -15.74
N VAL A 88 -1.91 -1.09 -14.48
CA VAL A 88 -2.80 -0.75 -13.37
C VAL A 88 -2.53 0.71 -12.96
N ARG A 89 -3.56 1.50 -12.69
CA ARG A 89 -3.41 2.87 -12.17
C ARG A 89 -3.71 2.86 -10.68
N MET A 90 -2.87 3.51 -9.88
CA MET A 90 -3.20 3.71 -8.46
C MET A 90 -4.20 4.86 -8.37
N LEU A 91 -5.34 4.63 -7.72
CA LEU A 91 -6.45 5.59 -7.63
C LEU A 91 -5.97 6.98 -7.22
N TRP A 92 -5.17 7.05 -6.15
CA TRP A 92 -4.72 8.29 -5.52
C TRP A 92 -3.79 9.17 -6.38
N SER A 93 -3.26 8.61 -7.47
CA SER A 93 -2.48 9.33 -8.47
C SER A 93 -3.32 10.00 -9.56
N ASP A 94 -4.64 9.72 -9.61
CA ASP A 94 -5.53 10.31 -10.61
C ASP A 94 -5.76 11.80 -10.33
N GLN A 95 -5.61 12.63 -11.36
CA GLN A 95 -5.72 14.09 -11.26
C GLN A 95 -7.14 14.59 -10.96
N ALA A 96 -8.15 13.75 -11.16
CA ALA A 96 -9.53 14.07 -10.82
C ALA A 96 -9.76 14.16 -9.29
N ILE A 97 -8.86 13.59 -8.50
CA ILE A 97 -8.96 13.61 -7.05
C ILE A 97 -8.59 14.99 -6.53
N GLY A 98 -9.60 15.70 -6.03
CA GLY A 98 -9.46 16.96 -5.33
C GLY A 98 -9.24 16.80 -3.82
N GLU A 99 -9.00 17.93 -3.15
CA GLU A 99 -8.80 17.99 -1.69
C GLU A 99 -10.01 17.47 -0.92
N GLY A 100 -11.24 17.79 -1.35
CA GLY A 100 -12.46 17.30 -0.69
C GLY A 100 -12.65 15.78 -0.76
N PHE A 101 -12.12 15.13 -1.81
CA PHE A 101 -12.09 13.66 -1.86
C PHE A 101 -11.05 13.13 -0.87
N ARG A 102 -9.84 13.73 -0.87
CA ARG A 102 -8.74 13.34 0.03
C ARG A 102 -9.15 13.47 1.50
N SER A 103 -9.73 14.59 1.91
CA SER A 103 -10.13 14.83 3.29
C SER A 103 -11.13 13.79 3.81
N ARG A 104 -12.02 13.31 2.93
CA ARG A 104 -13.05 12.31 3.27
C ARG A 104 -12.54 10.87 3.26
N TRP A 105 -11.72 10.50 2.28
CA TRP A 105 -11.45 9.10 1.97
C TRP A 105 -10.04 8.61 2.34
N ILE A 106 -9.13 9.52 2.68
CA ILE A 106 -7.78 9.11 3.12
C ILE A 106 -7.91 8.24 4.37
N GLY A 107 -7.20 7.11 4.31
CA GLY A 107 -7.19 6.10 5.35
C GLY A 107 -8.54 5.43 5.58
N ASN A 108 -9.52 5.52 4.69
CA ASN A 108 -10.78 4.81 4.90
C ASN A 108 -10.57 3.29 4.92
N LEU A 109 -11.11 2.62 5.94
CA LEU A 109 -10.96 1.17 6.14
C LEU A 109 -11.48 0.35 4.97
N ASP A 110 -12.65 0.73 4.43
CA ASP A 110 -13.25 0.05 3.29
C ASP A 110 -12.66 0.59 1.97
N PRO A 111 -11.77 -0.17 1.29
CA PRO A 111 -11.22 0.26 0.01
C PRO A 111 -12.26 0.21 -1.12
N ALA A 112 -13.30 -0.63 -1.03
CA ALA A 112 -14.35 -0.70 -2.04
C ALA A 112 -15.24 0.54 -1.99
N ALA A 113 -15.61 1.02 -0.80
CA ALA A 113 -16.31 2.29 -0.64
C ALA A 113 -15.53 3.46 -1.27
N THR A 114 -14.21 3.51 -1.05
CA THR A 114 -13.34 4.52 -1.66
C THR A 114 -13.28 4.40 -3.19
N LEU A 115 -13.18 3.17 -3.73
CA LEU A 115 -13.22 2.92 -5.18
C LEU A 115 -14.51 3.44 -5.80
N ILE A 116 -15.65 3.22 -5.15
CA ILE A 116 -16.96 3.60 -5.66
C ILE A 116 -17.13 5.11 -5.62
N ALA A 117 -16.71 5.75 -4.54
CA ALA A 117 -16.69 7.20 -4.46
C ALA A 117 -15.82 7.81 -5.56
N PHE A 118 -14.67 7.20 -5.87
CA PHE A 118 -13.85 7.63 -7.00
C PHE A 118 -14.56 7.42 -8.34
N ALA A 119 -15.29 6.30 -8.50
CA ALA A 119 -16.09 6.08 -9.69
C ALA A 119 -17.16 7.15 -9.90
N GLU A 120 -17.76 7.68 -8.83
CA GLU A 120 -18.66 8.86 -8.91
C GLU A 120 -17.94 10.09 -9.45
N VAL A 121 -16.73 10.37 -8.96
CA VAL A 121 -15.91 11.50 -9.44
C VAL A 121 -15.62 11.35 -10.94
N LYS A 122 -15.20 10.16 -11.37
CA LYS A 122 -14.90 9.89 -12.79
C LYS A 122 -16.16 9.89 -13.67
N ALA A 123 -17.31 9.47 -13.15
CA ALA A 123 -18.57 9.51 -13.89
C ALA A 123 -19.03 10.95 -14.18
N ALA A 124 -18.64 11.92 -13.35
CA ALA A 124 -18.92 13.34 -13.55
C ALA A 124 -17.96 14.02 -14.55
N GLU A 125 -16.87 13.37 -14.96
CA GLU A 125 -15.98 13.92 -15.99
C GLU A 125 -16.68 13.94 -17.36
N PRO A 126 -16.26 14.85 -18.28
CA PRO A 126 -16.79 14.88 -19.65
C PRO A 126 -16.63 13.54 -20.40
N ALA A 127 -15.63 12.74 -20.03
CA ALA A 127 -15.40 11.42 -20.61
C ALA A 127 -16.45 10.36 -20.18
N GLY A 128 -17.28 10.66 -19.17
CA GLY A 128 -18.42 9.83 -18.77
C GLY A 128 -18.04 8.42 -18.34
N TRP A 129 -17.05 8.29 -17.44
CA TRP A 129 -16.55 6.98 -17.05
C TRP A 129 -17.60 6.14 -16.30
N ARG A 130 -17.62 4.84 -16.56
CA ARG A 130 -18.45 3.85 -15.85
C ARG A 130 -17.59 2.75 -15.24
N LEU A 131 -17.84 2.43 -13.98
CA LEU A 131 -17.30 1.23 -13.34
C LEU A 131 -18.04 -0.01 -13.86
N ALA A 132 -17.33 -0.89 -14.58
CA ALA A 132 -17.90 -2.10 -15.17
C ALA A 132 -17.76 -3.32 -14.24
N ALA A 133 -16.59 -3.46 -13.61
CA ALA A 133 -16.34 -4.53 -12.65
C ALA A 133 -15.50 -4.05 -11.47
N ALA A 134 -15.68 -4.65 -10.30
CA ALA A 134 -14.90 -4.36 -9.10
C ALA A 134 -14.64 -5.61 -8.23
N ALA A 135 -13.47 -5.68 -7.61
CA ALA A 135 -13.16 -6.70 -6.61
C ALA A 135 -12.53 -6.06 -5.38
N THR A 136 -12.77 -6.63 -4.20
CA THR A 136 -12.13 -6.20 -2.96
C THR A 136 -11.64 -7.38 -2.14
N THR A 137 -10.59 -7.16 -1.35
CA THR A 137 -10.12 -8.13 -0.36
C THR A 137 -10.75 -7.94 1.01
N TRP A 138 -11.61 -6.92 1.17
CA TRP A 138 -12.38 -6.70 2.39
C TRP A 138 -13.66 -7.54 2.39
N SER A 139 -14.17 -7.85 3.59
CA SER A 139 -15.38 -8.68 3.73
C SER A 139 -16.67 -7.89 3.63
N ASP A 140 -16.65 -6.58 3.92
CA ASP A 140 -17.82 -5.73 3.71
C ASP A 140 -18.00 -5.46 2.21
N VAL A 141 -19.22 -5.67 1.73
CA VAL A 141 -19.61 -5.58 0.32
C VAL A 141 -20.72 -4.57 0.08
N THR A 142 -21.13 -3.84 1.11
CA THR A 142 -22.27 -2.91 1.04
C THR A 142 -22.09 -1.92 -0.11
N ALA A 143 -20.90 -1.33 -0.21
CA ALA A 143 -20.57 -0.42 -1.30
C ALA A 143 -20.66 -1.10 -2.67
N LEU A 144 -20.08 -2.30 -2.84
CA LEU A 144 -20.13 -3.05 -4.11
C LEU A 144 -21.56 -3.37 -4.53
N MET A 145 -22.42 -3.74 -3.59
CA MET A 145 -23.85 -3.96 -3.83
C MET A 145 -24.56 -2.69 -4.31
N THR A 146 -24.25 -1.53 -3.71
CA THR A 146 -24.77 -0.23 -4.17
C THR A 146 -24.33 0.07 -5.61
N ALA A 147 -23.05 -0.15 -5.95
CA ALA A 147 -22.53 0.06 -7.30
C ALA A 147 -23.16 -0.90 -8.33
N ALA A 148 -23.49 -2.13 -7.92
CA ALA A 148 -24.20 -3.10 -8.75
C ALA A 148 -25.62 -2.62 -9.06
N GLN A 149 -26.36 -2.14 -8.06
CA GLN A 149 -27.72 -1.63 -8.25
C GLN A 149 -27.75 -0.35 -9.09
N ARG A 150 -26.78 0.55 -8.87
CA ARG A 150 -26.74 1.85 -9.54
C ARG A 150 -26.27 1.76 -10.99
N TRP A 151 -25.21 1.00 -11.24
CA TRP A 151 -24.53 0.99 -12.53
C TRP A 151 -24.53 -0.37 -13.23
N GLY A 152 -25.03 -1.43 -12.61
CA GLY A 152 -24.83 -2.79 -13.13
C GLY A 152 -23.38 -3.24 -13.06
N THR A 153 -22.63 -2.75 -12.06
CA THR A 153 -21.25 -3.16 -11.80
C THR A 153 -21.22 -4.64 -11.40
N GLU A 154 -20.46 -5.46 -12.11
CA GLU A 154 -20.16 -6.82 -11.67
C GLU A 154 -19.14 -6.80 -10.52
N TRP A 155 -19.30 -7.65 -9.51
CA TRP A 155 -18.43 -7.56 -8.34
C TRP A 155 -18.10 -8.90 -7.69
N ALA A 156 -17.02 -8.92 -6.92
CA ALA A 156 -16.60 -10.07 -6.13
C ALA A 156 -15.78 -9.69 -4.88
N THR A 157 -15.79 -10.58 -3.90
CA THR A 157 -14.84 -10.58 -2.79
C THR A 157 -13.74 -11.61 -3.00
N CYS A 158 -12.52 -11.22 -2.65
CA CYS A 158 -11.32 -12.01 -2.83
C CYS A 158 -10.65 -12.24 -1.46
N SER A 159 -10.61 -13.48 -0.98
CA SER A 159 -9.93 -13.83 0.27
C SER A 159 -8.88 -14.91 0.01
N GLY A 160 -7.94 -15.10 0.95
CA GLY A 160 -6.96 -16.19 0.88
C GLY A 160 -7.64 -17.57 0.76
N MET A 161 -8.82 -17.74 1.38
CA MET A 161 -9.61 -18.98 1.27
C MET A 161 -10.18 -19.22 -0.14
N SER A 162 -10.48 -18.17 -0.90
CA SER A 162 -11.01 -18.27 -2.26
C SER A 162 -9.95 -18.13 -3.35
N MET A 163 -8.69 -17.88 -2.95
CA MET A 163 -7.58 -17.63 -3.85
C MET A 163 -7.22 -18.88 -4.67
N PRO A 164 -7.15 -18.78 -6.01
CA PRO A 164 -6.68 -19.88 -6.85
C PRO A 164 -5.21 -20.24 -6.56
N ALA A 165 -4.91 -21.54 -6.48
CA ALA A 165 -3.53 -22.03 -6.26
C ALA A 165 -2.52 -21.64 -7.36
N SER A 166 -3.00 -21.14 -8.50
CA SER A 166 -2.17 -20.65 -9.60
C SER A 166 -1.64 -19.22 -9.41
N ILE A 167 -2.17 -18.44 -8.45
CA ILE A 167 -1.76 -17.04 -8.20
C ILE A 167 -0.26 -16.97 -7.88
N GLY A 168 0.20 -17.69 -6.85
CA GLY A 168 1.60 -17.69 -6.43
C GLY A 168 2.62 -18.24 -7.45
N LYS A 169 2.16 -18.83 -8.56
CA LYS A 169 3.05 -19.33 -9.64
C LYS A 169 3.38 -18.26 -10.68
N ARG A 170 2.57 -17.19 -10.79
CA ARG A 170 2.80 -16.09 -11.75
C ARG A 170 3.74 -15.00 -11.21
N ASP A 171 3.69 -14.72 -9.91
CA ASP A 171 4.55 -13.71 -9.28
C ASP A 171 6.04 -13.99 -9.47
N ALA A 172 6.43 -15.28 -9.50
CA ALA A 172 7.80 -15.70 -9.78
C ALA A 172 8.30 -15.37 -11.20
N ILE A 173 7.40 -15.05 -12.14
CA ILE A 173 7.70 -14.84 -13.57
C ILE A 173 7.81 -13.34 -13.93
N ALA A 174 7.26 -12.43 -13.12
CA ALA A 174 7.00 -11.04 -13.52
C ALA A 174 7.99 -9.97 -12.99
N ASN A 175 9.06 -10.32 -12.28
CA ASN A 175 9.69 -9.35 -11.35
C ASN A 175 11.05 -8.72 -11.75
N ALA A 176 11.58 -8.93 -12.95
CA ALA A 176 12.88 -8.34 -13.30
C ALA A 176 12.82 -6.88 -13.80
N ASN A 177 11.68 -6.41 -14.31
CA ASN A 177 11.56 -5.12 -15.01
C ASN A 177 10.42 -4.22 -14.50
N THR A 178 9.87 -4.49 -13.30
CA THR A 178 8.80 -3.64 -12.78
C THR A 178 9.41 -2.42 -12.06
N PRO A 179 9.00 -1.19 -12.41
CA PRO A 179 9.56 0.02 -11.80
C PRO A 179 9.34 0.04 -10.29
N HIS A 180 10.25 0.71 -9.59
CA HIS A 180 10.16 0.86 -8.14
C HIS A 180 8.87 1.62 -7.75
N ARG A 181 8.30 1.36 -6.58
CA ARG A 181 7.07 2.06 -6.14
C ARG A 181 7.24 3.58 -6.04
N LEU A 182 8.43 4.04 -5.66
CA LEU A 182 8.83 5.45 -5.72
C LEU A 182 8.83 6.00 -7.15
N GLU A 183 9.42 5.28 -8.11
CA GLU A 183 9.47 5.70 -9.52
C GLU A 183 8.06 5.86 -10.10
N ARG A 184 7.17 4.93 -9.73
CA ARG A 184 5.80 4.91 -10.24
C ARG A 184 4.95 6.06 -9.72
N GLU A 185 5.08 6.40 -8.44
CA GLU A 185 4.21 7.37 -7.78
C GLU A 185 4.82 8.77 -7.70
N TYR A 186 6.14 8.85 -7.57
CA TYR A 186 6.91 10.08 -7.43
C TYR A 186 8.17 10.03 -8.33
N PRO A 187 8.03 10.00 -9.66
CA PRO A 187 9.16 9.88 -10.59
C PRO A 187 10.23 10.95 -10.36
N ASP A 188 9.82 12.19 -10.09
CA ASP A 188 10.75 13.29 -9.81
C ASP A 188 11.60 13.04 -8.55
N LEU A 189 11.01 12.44 -7.50
CA LEU A 189 11.77 12.06 -6.30
C LEU A 189 12.72 10.90 -6.59
N PHE A 190 12.29 9.93 -7.40
CA PHE A 190 13.12 8.80 -7.79
C PHE A 190 14.37 9.26 -8.55
N GLU A 191 14.21 10.18 -9.52
CA GLU A 191 15.35 10.77 -10.23
C GLU A 191 16.29 11.54 -9.29
N ARG A 192 15.75 12.31 -8.34
CA ARG A 192 16.57 13.01 -7.34
C ARG A 192 17.33 12.05 -6.44
N VAL A 193 16.73 10.93 -6.04
CA VAL A 193 17.41 9.87 -5.29
C VAL A 193 18.58 9.29 -6.09
N ALA A 194 18.39 9.03 -7.39
CA ALA A 194 19.47 8.57 -8.27
C ALA A 194 20.62 9.60 -8.37
N GLN A 195 20.31 10.89 -8.43
CA GLN A 195 21.31 11.97 -8.41
C GLN A 195 22.07 12.05 -7.09
N LEU A 196 21.40 11.85 -5.94
CA LEU A 196 22.06 11.80 -4.63
C LEU A 196 23.04 10.62 -4.53
N ARG A 197 22.64 9.44 -5.03
CA ARG A 197 23.52 8.26 -5.11
C ARG A 197 24.76 8.56 -5.93
N ALA A 198 24.60 9.13 -7.13
CA ALA A 198 25.72 9.48 -8.01
C ALA A 198 26.71 10.47 -7.36
N ARG A 199 26.24 11.29 -6.41
CA ARG A 199 27.06 12.27 -5.66
C ARG A 199 27.60 11.74 -4.33
N GLY A 200 27.29 10.50 -3.95
CA GLY A 200 27.69 9.94 -2.64
C GLY A 200 26.98 10.58 -1.44
N LEU A 201 25.78 11.16 -1.65
CA LEU A 201 25.03 11.89 -0.61
C LEU A 201 23.93 11.05 0.07
N THR A 202 23.82 9.77 -0.27
CA THR A 202 22.78 8.83 0.21
C THR A 202 22.59 8.87 1.73
N GLN A 203 23.68 8.64 2.48
CA GLN A 203 23.68 8.60 3.96
C GLN A 203 23.22 9.94 4.57
N ARG A 204 23.74 11.05 4.06
CA ARG A 204 23.40 12.39 4.55
C ARG A 204 21.92 12.73 4.30
N ALA A 205 21.43 12.48 3.09
CA ALA A 205 20.04 12.74 2.73
C ALA A 205 19.08 11.85 3.54
N ALA A 206 19.38 10.56 3.65
CA ALA A 206 18.63 9.64 4.49
C ALA A 206 18.54 10.14 5.94
N LYS A 207 19.67 10.61 6.50
CA LYS A 207 19.72 11.05 7.90
C LYS A 207 18.82 12.25 8.12
N LEU A 208 18.94 13.29 7.30
CA LEU A 208 18.12 14.50 7.41
C LEU A 208 16.62 14.22 7.24
N VAL A 209 16.24 13.37 6.28
CA VAL A 209 14.85 12.95 6.09
C VAL A 209 14.32 12.19 7.31
N THR A 210 15.13 11.28 7.85
CA THR A 210 14.74 10.48 9.01
C THR A 210 14.61 11.36 10.26
N GLU A 211 15.56 12.26 10.52
CA GLU A 211 15.51 13.20 11.64
C GLU A 211 14.25 14.08 11.59
N ALA A 212 13.88 14.58 10.42
CA ALA A 212 12.68 15.39 10.23
C ALA A 212 11.40 14.61 10.59
N ILE A 213 11.21 13.43 10.01
CA ILE A 213 10.01 12.61 10.26
C ILE A 213 9.97 12.12 11.71
N VAL A 214 11.09 11.68 12.29
CA VAL A 214 11.16 11.22 13.68
C VAL A 214 10.82 12.35 14.65
N SER A 215 11.27 13.57 14.38
CA SER A 215 10.94 14.73 15.20
C SER A 215 9.43 15.01 15.17
N ASP A 216 8.81 15.01 14.00
CA ASP A 216 7.37 15.23 13.87
C ASP A 216 6.56 14.08 14.49
N ALA A 217 7.00 12.84 14.33
CA ALA A 217 6.36 11.68 14.96
C ALA A 217 6.40 11.77 16.49
N ARG A 218 7.52 12.22 17.08
CA ARG A 218 7.62 12.46 18.53
C ARG A 218 6.67 13.56 19.00
N LEU A 219 6.49 14.62 18.21
CA LEU A 219 5.53 15.68 18.52
C LEU A 219 4.09 15.17 18.51
N ALA A 220 3.73 14.31 17.55
CA ALA A 220 2.40 13.69 17.49
C ALA A 220 2.07 12.87 18.75
N ILE A 221 3.06 12.17 19.32
CA ILE A 221 2.89 11.40 20.57
C ILE A 221 2.55 12.33 21.75
N VAL A 222 3.27 13.45 21.87
CA VAL A 222 3.11 14.39 22.98
C VAL A 222 1.77 15.13 22.89
N ALA A 223 1.32 15.50 21.69
CA ALA A 223 0.13 16.30 21.48
C ALA A 223 -1.17 15.55 21.88
N ASP A 224 -1.26 14.26 21.58
CA ASP A 224 -2.51 13.50 21.71
C ASP A 224 -2.55 12.58 22.94
N GLY A 225 -1.54 12.63 23.83
CA GLY A 225 -1.36 11.61 24.87
C GLY A 225 -1.30 10.20 24.29
N GLY A 226 -0.91 10.10 23.02
CA GLY A 226 -1.27 9.02 22.12
C GLY A 226 -0.17 7.96 21.91
N PRO A 227 -0.37 7.07 20.92
CA PRO A 227 0.50 6.01 20.40
C PRO A 227 1.90 5.83 20.99
N ARG A 228 2.24 4.69 21.62
CA ARG A 228 3.63 4.41 22.03
C ARG A 228 4.47 3.98 20.82
N ILE A 229 5.57 4.68 20.57
CA ILE A 229 6.70 4.13 19.79
C ILE A 229 7.22 2.84 20.46
N PRO A 230 7.88 1.95 19.70
CA PRO A 230 8.57 0.79 20.28
C PRO A 230 9.43 1.22 21.49
N PRO A 231 9.41 0.49 22.61
CA PRO A 231 10.13 0.89 23.82
C PRO A 231 11.64 1.12 23.62
N ASN A 232 12.24 0.47 22.60
CA ASN A 232 13.64 0.62 22.23
C ASN A 232 13.88 1.67 21.11
N PHE A 233 12.87 2.44 20.70
CA PHE A 233 13.02 3.41 19.62
C PHE A 233 14.08 4.48 19.92
N ASP A 234 14.07 5.03 21.13
CA ASP A 234 15.01 6.10 21.52
C ASP A 234 16.45 5.61 21.64
N SER A 235 16.68 4.29 21.80
CA SER A 235 18.02 3.71 21.73
C SER A 235 18.40 3.32 20.30
N VAL A 236 17.47 2.75 19.53
CA VAL A 236 17.73 2.24 18.17
C VAL A 236 18.00 3.37 17.18
N TRP A 237 17.19 4.43 17.14
CA TRP A 237 17.35 5.46 16.12
C TRP A 237 18.73 6.14 16.15
N PRO A 238 19.24 6.65 17.30
CA PRO A 238 20.58 7.24 17.37
C PRO A 238 21.68 6.25 16.99
N ALA A 239 21.56 4.98 17.40
CA ALA A 239 22.54 3.94 17.09
C ALA A 239 22.47 3.50 15.61
N ALA A 240 21.30 3.57 14.97
CA ALA A 240 21.08 3.20 13.57
C ALA A 240 21.79 4.16 12.62
N ALA A 241 21.73 5.47 12.91
CA ALA A 241 22.44 6.49 12.16
C ALA A 241 23.97 6.31 12.18
N ASP A 242 24.50 5.68 13.23
CA ASP A 242 25.92 5.37 13.41
C ASP A 242 26.31 3.95 12.94
N GLY A 243 25.34 3.13 12.50
CA GLY A 243 25.56 1.75 12.08
C GLY A 243 25.89 0.78 13.22
N ARG A 244 25.49 1.08 14.47
CA ARG A 244 25.89 0.34 15.69
C ARG A 244 24.76 -0.42 16.38
N VAL A 245 23.67 -0.72 15.68
CA VAL A 245 22.53 -1.46 16.26
C VAL A 245 22.82 -2.95 16.29
N ASP A 246 22.82 -3.54 17.49
CA ASP A 246 23.00 -4.98 17.66
C ASP A 246 21.82 -5.80 17.09
N ALA A 247 22.05 -7.09 16.87
CA ALA A 247 21.07 -7.97 16.23
C ALA A 247 19.79 -8.16 17.07
N SER A 248 19.90 -8.12 18.40
CA SER A 248 18.76 -8.32 19.30
C SER A 248 17.84 -7.09 19.30
N ASP A 249 18.41 -5.91 19.41
CA ASP A 249 17.70 -4.63 19.31
C ASP A 249 17.03 -4.45 17.97
N ARG A 250 17.72 -4.84 16.89
CA ARG A 250 17.18 -4.85 15.52
C ARG A 250 15.96 -5.75 15.40
N ALA A 251 16.06 -7.00 15.87
CA ALA A 251 14.95 -7.95 15.81
C ALA A 251 13.73 -7.47 16.62
N ARG A 252 13.96 -6.98 17.85
CA ARG A 252 12.90 -6.42 18.70
C ARG A 252 12.24 -5.19 18.07
N PHE A 253 13.05 -4.31 17.45
CA PHE A 253 12.53 -3.15 16.75
C PHE A 253 11.66 -3.57 15.56
N ALA A 254 12.16 -4.47 14.71
CA ALA A 254 11.43 -4.97 13.54
C ALA A 254 10.09 -5.62 13.93
N GLU A 255 10.06 -6.43 14.99
CA GLU A 255 8.82 -7.02 15.52
C GLU A 255 7.84 -5.93 15.98
N ALA A 256 8.31 -4.92 16.72
CA ALA A 256 7.47 -3.83 17.18
C ALA A 256 6.92 -2.97 16.02
N VAL A 257 7.71 -2.76 14.96
CA VAL A 257 7.23 -2.11 13.72
C VAL A 257 6.10 -2.92 13.09
N GLN A 258 6.23 -4.24 13.01
CA GLN A 258 5.16 -5.11 12.48
C GLN A 258 3.89 -5.03 13.34
N GLN A 259 4.02 -5.06 14.66
CA GLN A 259 2.88 -4.90 15.57
C GLN A 259 2.17 -3.55 15.37
N GLN A 260 2.93 -2.46 15.25
CA GLN A 260 2.39 -1.12 15.00
C GLN A 260 1.62 -1.05 13.68
N TRP A 261 2.10 -1.73 12.63
CA TRP A 261 1.41 -1.87 11.34
C TRP A 261 0.07 -2.61 11.42
N PHE A 262 -0.09 -3.54 12.35
CA PHE A 262 -1.40 -4.15 12.61
C PHE A 262 -2.28 -3.22 13.44
N SER A 263 -1.72 -2.54 14.45
CA SER A 263 -2.47 -1.66 15.35
C SER A 263 -3.08 -0.46 14.65
N ILE A 264 -2.45 0.10 13.62
CA ILE A 264 -3.00 1.25 12.89
C ILE A 264 -4.35 0.94 12.22
N GLY A 265 -4.62 -0.32 11.87
CA GLY A 265 -5.92 -0.74 11.34
C GLY A 265 -7.05 -0.55 12.36
N MET A 266 -6.76 -0.54 13.66
CA MET A 266 -7.76 -0.38 14.72
C MET A 266 -8.23 1.06 14.93
N VAL A 267 -7.39 2.04 14.56
CA VAL A 267 -7.71 3.48 14.66
C VAL A 267 -8.11 4.09 13.33
N GLN A 268 -8.34 3.23 12.34
CA GLN A 268 -8.59 3.64 10.97
C GLN A 268 -10.01 4.23 10.82
N PRO A 269 -10.19 5.38 10.15
CA PRO A 269 -11.52 5.89 9.86
C PRO A 269 -12.35 4.89 9.05
N GLY A 270 -13.66 4.82 9.31
CA GLY A 270 -14.59 3.96 8.56
C GLY A 270 -14.98 2.65 9.24
N TRP A 271 -14.59 2.44 10.51
CA TRP A 271 -15.20 1.42 11.37
C TRP A 271 -16.63 1.80 11.80
N GLU A 272 -16.86 3.09 12.01
CA GLU A 272 -18.14 3.67 12.40
C GLU A 272 -18.73 4.45 11.22
N ASP A 273 -20.06 4.62 11.23
CA ASP A 273 -20.78 5.37 10.20
C ASP A 273 -20.39 6.86 10.18
N GLU A 274 -20.01 7.42 11.34
CA GLU A 274 -19.64 8.83 11.48
C GLU A 274 -18.13 9.02 11.56
N ARG A 275 -17.57 9.70 10.56
CA ARG A 275 -16.16 10.12 10.54
C ARG A 275 -16.01 11.44 11.31
N THR A 276 -15.29 11.42 12.43
CA THR A 276 -15.01 12.62 13.23
C THR A 276 -13.59 13.14 13.00
N ASP A 277 -13.38 14.44 13.25
CA ASP A 277 -12.06 15.07 13.16
C ASP A 277 -11.05 14.43 14.13
N THR A 278 -11.51 14.01 15.32
CA THR A 278 -10.68 13.34 16.33
C THR A 278 -10.13 12.01 15.81
N VAL A 279 -10.99 11.15 15.24
CA VAL A 279 -10.54 9.86 14.67
C VAL A 279 -9.57 10.09 13.50
N CYS A 280 -9.82 11.12 12.68
CA CYS A 280 -8.90 11.48 11.62
C CYS A 280 -7.55 11.96 12.14
N ALA A 281 -7.52 12.77 13.20
CA ALA A 281 -6.30 13.26 13.81
C ALA A 281 -5.48 12.11 14.43
N GLU A 282 -6.14 11.23 15.18
CA GLU A 282 -5.50 10.05 15.78
C GLU A 282 -4.88 9.13 14.71
N TYR A 283 -5.63 8.85 13.63
CA TYR A 283 -5.12 8.07 12.50
C TYR A 283 -3.91 8.72 11.84
N ARG A 284 -3.92 10.05 11.62
CA ARG A 284 -2.79 10.77 11.04
C ARG A 284 -1.55 10.68 11.93
N GLY A 285 -1.71 10.81 13.25
CA GLY A 285 -0.62 10.64 14.22
C GLY A 285 -0.04 9.23 14.18
N GLN A 286 -0.90 8.19 14.23
CA GLN A 286 -0.45 6.79 14.11
C GLN A 286 0.23 6.50 12.78
N TRP A 287 -0.28 7.06 11.70
CA TRP A 287 0.27 6.92 10.37
C TRP A 287 1.68 7.50 10.25
N LEU A 288 1.87 8.71 10.77
CA LEU A 288 3.18 9.36 10.80
C LEU A 288 4.18 8.53 11.63
N ILE A 289 3.76 7.98 12.76
CA ILE A 289 4.59 7.06 13.56
C ILE A 289 4.97 5.83 12.74
N CYS A 290 4.01 5.16 12.07
CA CYS A 290 4.31 4.00 11.21
C CYS A 290 5.36 4.33 10.13
N ARG A 291 5.23 5.49 9.48
CA ARG A 291 6.18 5.94 8.45
C ARG A 291 7.56 6.26 9.04
N ALA A 292 7.62 6.87 10.21
CA ALA A 292 8.88 7.08 10.94
C ALA A 292 9.58 5.77 11.28
N LEU A 293 8.84 4.79 11.81
CA LEU A 293 9.37 3.48 12.16
C LEU A 293 9.90 2.73 10.93
N GLU A 294 9.19 2.81 9.81
CA GLU A 294 9.61 2.17 8.56
C GLU A 294 10.88 2.80 7.98
N VAL A 295 11.02 4.13 8.06
CA VAL A 295 12.26 4.81 7.65
C VAL A 295 13.42 4.40 8.56
N VAL A 296 13.23 4.33 9.88
CA VAL A 296 14.25 3.83 10.83
C VAL A 296 14.58 2.37 10.55
N LEU A 297 13.59 1.54 10.21
CA LEU A 297 13.81 0.14 9.85
C LEU A 297 14.74 0.00 8.64
N GLY A 298 14.68 0.92 7.67
CA GLY A 298 15.59 0.94 6.51
C GLY A 298 17.07 1.09 6.88
N TRP A 299 17.39 1.77 7.99
CA TRP A 299 18.77 1.88 8.49
C TRP A 299 19.32 0.60 9.10
N ILE A 300 18.41 -0.26 9.56
CA ILE A 300 18.73 -1.49 10.27
C ILE A 300 18.21 -2.72 9.52
N ALA A 301 17.86 -2.58 8.25
CA ALA A 301 17.50 -3.70 7.40
C ALA A 301 18.71 -4.67 7.33
N ASP A 302 18.41 -5.96 7.43
CA ASP A 302 19.40 -7.00 7.58
C ASP A 302 20.05 -7.31 6.23
N ASP A 303 21.38 -7.20 6.14
CA ASP A 303 22.14 -7.86 5.08
C ASP A 303 22.72 -9.14 5.68
N ASN A 304 22.10 -10.27 5.33
CA ASN A 304 22.74 -11.57 5.44
C ASN A 304 24.06 -11.55 4.65
N CYS A 305 25.17 -11.23 5.32
CA CYS A 305 26.56 -11.64 5.10
C CYS A 305 27.50 -10.59 5.73
N GLY A 306 27.95 -10.85 6.97
CA GLY A 306 28.72 -9.93 7.82
C GLY A 306 30.12 -9.54 7.32
N ALA A 307 30.22 -8.84 6.19
CA ALA A 307 31.48 -8.26 5.71
C ALA A 307 31.33 -6.92 4.96
N MET A 308 30.12 -6.50 4.59
CA MET A 308 29.86 -5.21 3.93
C MET A 308 28.70 -4.50 4.62
N GLN A 309 28.80 -3.18 4.79
CA GLN A 309 27.66 -2.38 5.22
C GLN A 309 26.61 -2.44 4.10
N ALA A 310 25.38 -2.83 4.45
CA ALA A 310 24.27 -2.84 3.52
C ALA A 310 24.11 -1.49 2.83
N ASP A 311 23.89 -1.51 1.52
CA ASP A 311 23.45 -0.31 0.83
C ASP A 311 22.09 0.10 1.39
N LEU A 312 21.97 1.34 1.87
CA LEU A 312 20.71 1.85 2.39
C LEU A 312 19.61 1.73 1.31
N PRO A 313 18.43 1.18 1.64
CA PRO A 313 17.30 1.11 0.71
C PRO A 313 16.64 2.48 0.56
N LEU A 314 17.38 3.45 0.01
CA LEU A 314 17.01 4.86 0.03
C LEU A 314 15.67 5.11 -0.69
N GLU A 315 15.37 4.42 -1.79
CA GLU A 315 14.12 4.59 -2.51
C GLU A 315 12.91 4.15 -1.65
N ASP A 316 13.05 3.09 -0.86
CA ASP A 316 12.02 2.62 0.07
C ASP A 316 11.83 3.60 1.23
N MET A 317 12.93 4.11 1.78
CA MET A 317 12.91 5.11 2.85
C MET A 317 12.25 6.41 2.37
N ILE A 318 12.59 6.88 1.17
CA ILE A 318 12.00 8.09 0.59
C ILE A 318 10.54 7.85 0.19
N TYR A 319 10.17 6.66 -0.26
CA TYR A 319 8.77 6.32 -0.51
C TYR A 319 7.92 6.37 0.77
N ALA A 320 8.41 5.76 1.86
CA ALA A 320 7.76 5.85 3.16
C ALA A 320 7.66 7.32 3.62
N ALA A 321 8.73 8.09 3.47
CA ALA A 321 8.74 9.50 3.82
C ALA A 321 7.75 10.34 2.98
N ALA A 322 7.66 10.10 1.68
CA ALA A 322 6.74 10.80 0.78
C ALA A 322 5.27 10.60 1.17
N HIS A 323 4.96 9.47 1.80
CA HIS A 323 3.63 9.15 2.34
C HIS A 323 3.44 9.52 3.81
N ALA A 324 4.43 10.10 4.50
CA ALA A 324 4.37 10.37 5.94
C ALA A 324 3.24 11.32 6.35
N TYR A 325 2.96 12.31 5.50
CA TYR A 325 1.97 13.34 5.79
C TYR A 325 0.74 13.14 4.92
N LEU A 326 -0.39 12.90 5.59
CA LEU A 326 -1.70 12.72 4.97
C LEU A 326 -2.48 14.05 4.83
N ASP A 327 -1.80 15.16 5.07
CA ASP A 327 -2.29 16.52 4.87
C ASP A 327 -1.80 17.09 3.53
N SER A 328 -1.95 18.39 3.33
CA SER A 328 -1.55 19.08 2.10
C SER A 328 -0.04 19.35 1.99
N ARG A 329 0.79 18.87 2.93
CA ARG A 329 2.24 19.15 2.95
C ARG A 329 2.98 18.58 1.73
N GLY A 330 2.48 17.49 1.17
CA GLY A 330 3.05 16.84 -0.02
C GLY A 330 4.54 16.46 0.17
N THR A 331 5.30 16.43 -0.93
CA THR A 331 6.69 15.95 -0.95
C THR A 331 7.75 17.07 -1.02
N GLY A 332 7.33 18.35 -1.07
CA GLY A 332 8.24 19.49 -1.27
C GLY A 332 9.29 19.64 -0.16
N TRP A 333 8.98 19.20 1.05
CA TRP A 333 9.92 19.21 2.18
C TRP A 333 11.10 18.24 1.97
N ILE A 334 10.88 17.10 1.28
CA ILE A 334 11.93 16.14 0.93
C ILE A 334 12.88 16.78 -0.07
N THR A 335 12.34 17.43 -1.09
CA THR A 335 13.14 18.12 -2.10
C THR A 335 13.99 19.22 -1.50
N ALA A 336 13.45 20.00 -0.55
CA ALA A 336 14.22 21.02 0.17
C ALA A 336 15.36 20.42 1.00
N ILE A 337 15.15 19.26 1.63
CA ILE A 337 16.22 18.52 2.34
C ILE A 337 17.29 18.04 1.37
N PHE A 338 16.93 17.54 0.19
CA PHE A 338 17.89 17.10 -0.82
C PHE A 338 18.77 18.25 -1.30
N ASP A 339 18.17 19.42 -1.52
CA ASP A 339 18.89 20.63 -1.93
C ASP A 339 19.85 21.07 -0.81
N ALA A 340 19.41 21.06 0.45
CA ALA A 340 20.25 21.36 1.62
C ALA A 340 21.39 20.34 1.81
N ALA A 341 21.14 19.05 1.55
CA ALA A 341 22.17 18.02 1.60
C ALA A 341 23.25 18.22 0.52
N GLY A 342 22.87 18.81 -0.62
CA GLY A 342 23.77 19.16 -1.71
C GLY A 342 24.47 20.52 -1.57
N GLY A 343 24.01 21.39 -0.68
CA GLY A 343 24.41 22.81 -0.56
C GLY A 343 25.51 23.11 0.45
N SER A 344 26.39 22.17 0.79
CA SER A 344 27.56 22.44 1.66
C SER A 344 28.83 22.00 0.95
N SER A 345 29.43 22.95 0.24
CA SER A 345 30.82 22.90 -0.22
C SER A 345 31.67 23.82 0.63
#